data_AF-A0A970K8D5-F1
#
_entry.id   AF-A0A970K8D5-F1
#
_cell.length_a   1.000
_cell.length_b   1.000
_cell.length_c   1.000
_cell.angle_alpha   90.00
_cell.angle_beta   90.00
_cell.angle_gamma   90.00
#
_symmetry.space_group_name_H-M   'P 1'
#
loop_
_entity.id
_entity.type
_entity.pdbx_description
1 polymer ?
#
loop_
_entity_poly.entity_id
_entity_poly.type
_entity_poly.pdbx_seq_one_letter_code
_entity_poly.pdbx_strand_id
1 'polypeptide(L)'
;MRRKFFFFLLFALFVLPCATFADGQGGIQFIQGQPHRSLQFNQYFELMTATQGPCTLSIQADIFNADKALDYMNMVHDDLQQISVASNISIDAFSPFTLFIVKSTPNGIEKHTNQIYCSPEDIKSESHLPALVAAVLDVEEYWKAYGLSAFIQNHQPDDELLRTFYQEATDLDSVSLFIAYFIEPFASPKEVHLAKQTATALTRYIIDTHGASAFLNDDCIAYKQKWLNSIGVAKQYEDPLLGDLTCFRFSHSAQYPLIATNNHGHRFHLLPLEDMQTAKDVRRFLYDVEVGTQTLLNFVKAQAPDHYPRIAERAKQKLDIYCSTSGGSYGIYHQRKIQLQLSYGYLHELGHLLFPTVQQDMGYAVTWQYEGLCEYISYAIYPAYAMKRSYTYDVLHLYSSTGKAAGEGKSPNADNRAFWARVTEIYLESAPLPPNAELLDVSLFIRAMAEVPFRHHEELKDSVWLIPIDRLRPLVPGNELTYAQAFCFATYLIERFSFHT
;
A
#
# COMPACT_ATOMS: atom_id res chain seq x y z
N MET A 1 -71.03 -41.05 -14.66
CA MET A 1 -70.65 -41.08 -13.22
C MET A 1 -69.64 -39.95 -13.00
N ARG A 2 -70.01 -38.80 -12.40
CA ARG A 2 -69.73 -38.40 -10.99
C ARG A 2 -68.27 -38.75 -10.58
N ARG A 3 -67.36 -37.81 -10.26
CA ARG A 3 -67.30 -36.76 -9.21
C ARG A 3 -66.17 -35.75 -9.55
N LYS A 4 -66.39 -34.42 -9.56
CA LYS A 4 -66.33 -33.40 -8.48
C LYS A 4 -64.91 -33.03 -7.97
N PHE A 5 -64.47 -31.83 -8.38
CA PHE A 5 -63.83 -30.71 -7.63
C PHE A 5 -63.09 -31.00 -6.31
N PHE A 6 -61.89 -30.41 -6.13
CA PHE A 6 -61.74 -29.18 -5.32
C PHE A 6 -60.37 -28.48 -5.50
N PHE A 7 -60.46 -27.16 -5.69
CA PHE A 7 -59.42 -26.14 -5.62
C PHE A 7 -58.92 -25.98 -4.18
N PHE A 8 -57.63 -25.70 -3.97
CA PHE A 8 -57.16 -24.90 -2.84
C PHE A 8 -56.03 -23.98 -3.32
N LEU A 9 -56.41 -22.73 -3.59
CA LEU A 9 -55.53 -21.60 -3.79
C LEU A 9 -55.43 -20.91 -2.43
N LEU A 10 -54.29 -21.04 -1.75
CA LEU A 10 -54.09 -20.44 -0.43
C LEU A 10 -53.58 -19.01 -0.63
N PHE A 11 -54.53 -18.07 -0.61
CA PHE A 11 -54.29 -16.65 -0.38
C PHE A 11 -53.71 -16.50 1.03
N ALA A 12 -52.41 -16.22 1.14
CA ALA A 12 -51.83 -15.66 2.35
C ALA A 12 -51.59 -14.17 2.10
N LEU A 13 -52.50 -13.36 2.64
CA LEU A 13 -52.30 -11.94 2.88
C LEU A 13 -50.99 -11.76 3.67
N PHE A 14 -49.93 -11.32 3.00
CA PHE A 14 -48.91 -10.53 3.70
C PHE A 14 -49.39 -9.08 3.66
N VAL A 15 -50.01 -8.70 4.76
CA VAL A 15 -50.17 -7.33 5.20
C VAL A 15 -48.79 -6.68 5.15
N LEU A 16 -48.56 -5.81 4.17
CA LEU A 16 -47.48 -4.82 4.20
C LEU A 16 -47.61 -4.10 5.54
N PRO A 17 -46.59 -4.10 6.42
CA PRO A 17 -46.58 -3.15 7.51
C PRO A 17 -46.51 -1.77 6.85
N CYS A 18 -47.52 -0.95 7.11
CA CYS A 18 -47.51 0.48 6.78
C CYS A 18 -46.14 1.05 7.13
N ALA A 19 -45.45 1.59 6.12
CA ALA A 19 -44.30 2.44 6.33
C ALA A 19 -44.71 3.53 7.32
N THR A 20 -43.98 3.62 8.43
CA THR A 20 -44.06 4.77 9.33
C THR A 20 -43.45 5.94 8.59
N PHE A 21 -44.31 6.81 8.05
CA PHE A 21 -43.90 8.07 7.44
C PHE A 21 -43.53 9.04 8.56
N ALA A 22 -42.28 9.52 8.56
CA ALA A 22 -41.89 10.67 9.33
C ALA A 22 -41.76 11.85 8.36
N ASP A 23 -42.70 12.79 8.45
CA ASP A 23 -42.74 14.00 7.63
C ASP A 23 -41.75 15.01 8.24
N GLY A 24 -40.59 15.17 7.61
CA GLY A 24 -39.61 16.21 7.99
C GLY A 24 -40.03 17.57 7.39
N GLN A 25 -39.86 18.65 8.15
CA GLN A 25 -40.08 20.00 7.61
C GLN A 25 -39.10 20.28 6.46
N GLY A 26 -39.60 20.55 5.25
CA GLY A 26 -38.76 20.88 4.08
C GLY A 26 -39.00 20.04 2.82
N GLY A 27 -39.94 19.08 2.84
CA GLY A 27 -40.31 18.28 1.67
C GLY A 27 -39.34 17.14 1.32
N ILE A 28 -38.26 16.98 2.10
CA ILE A 28 -37.36 15.82 2.01
C ILE A 28 -37.98 14.67 2.79
N GLN A 29 -38.32 13.59 2.09
CA GLN A 29 -38.89 12.39 2.70
C GLN A 29 -37.89 11.23 2.68
N PHE A 30 -37.62 10.68 3.86
CA PHE A 30 -36.82 9.46 4.00
C PHE A 30 -37.71 8.23 3.79
N ILE A 31 -37.30 7.35 2.90
CA ILE A 31 -37.99 6.09 2.59
C ILE A 31 -37.11 4.90 2.95
N GLN A 32 -37.73 3.74 3.17
CA GLN A 32 -36.97 2.50 3.36
C GLN A 32 -36.17 2.19 2.08
N GLY A 33 -34.85 2.15 2.23
CA GLY A 33 -33.91 1.82 1.16
C GLY A 33 -33.75 0.31 0.98
N GLN A 34 -32.96 -0.08 -0.02
CA GLN A 34 -32.51 -1.48 -0.12
C GLN A 34 -31.55 -1.78 1.04
N PRO A 35 -31.61 -2.98 1.65
CA PRO A 35 -30.68 -3.34 2.71
C PRO A 35 -29.24 -3.26 2.22
N HIS A 36 -28.37 -2.71 3.05
CA HIS A 36 -26.95 -2.60 2.73
C HIS A 36 -26.29 -3.99 2.67
N ARG A 37 -25.60 -4.26 1.56
CA ARG A 37 -24.88 -5.52 1.31
C ARG A 37 -23.55 -5.23 0.59
N SER A 38 -22.62 -4.57 1.27
CA SER A 38 -21.28 -4.36 0.73
C SER A 38 -20.32 -5.43 1.24
N LEU A 39 -19.53 -6.01 0.34
CA LEU A 39 -18.36 -6.83 0.71
C LEU A 39 -17.21 -5.97 1.24
N GLN A 40 -17.23 -4.66 0.98
CA GLN A 40 -16.19 -3.71 1.40
C GLN A 40 -16.46 -3.22 2.82
N PHE A 41 -17.71 -2.82 3.10
CA PHE A 41 -18.18 -2.48 4.45
C PHE A 41 -18.95 -3.67 5.02
N ASN A 42 -18.22 -4.66 5.56
CA ASN A 42 -18.66 -6.02 5.94
C ASN A 42 -19.73 -6.07 7.06
N GLN A 43 -20.87 -5.42 6.84
CA GLN A 43 -22.01 -5.31 7.74
C GLN A 43 -23.32 -5.29 6.94
N TYR A 44 -24.28 -6.09 7.39
CA TYR A 44 -25.66 -6.06 6.91
C TYR A 44 -26.50 -5.15 7.80
N PHE A 45 -27.25 -4.22 7.20
CA PHE A 45 -28.20 -3.39 7.93
C PHE A 45 -29.30 -2.85 7.02
N GLU A 46 -30.46 -2.57 7.61
CA GLU A 46 -31.56 -1.87 6.95
C GLU A 46 -31.28 -0.36 6.90
N LEU A 47 -31.88 0.34 5.93
CA LEU A 47 -31.59 1.73 5.62
C LEU A 47 -32.83 2.60 5.50
N MET A 48 -32.74 3.83 5.97
CA MET A 48 -33.64 4.94 5.65
C MET A 48 -32.89 5.93 4.76
N THR A 49 -33.43 6.23 3.57
CA THR A 49 -32.72 6.96 2.52
C THR A 49 -33.52 8.14 1.99
N ALA A 50 -32.84 9.25 1.73
CA ALA A 50 -33.35 10.39 0.96
C ALA A 50 -32.29 10.84 -0.05
N THR A 51 -32.71 11.52 -1.12
CA THR A 51 -31.79 12.05 -2.15
C THR A 51 -32.11 13.51 -2.42
N GLN A 52 -31.06 14.33 -2.46
CA GLN A 52 -31.14 15.75 -2.78
C GLN A 52 -29.92 16.16 -3.61
N GLY A 53 -30.16 16.60 -4.85
CA GLY A 53 -29.09 16.91 -5.80
C GLY A 53 -28.17 15.70 -6.01
N PRO A 54 -26.83 15.86 -5.91
CA PRO A 54 -25.87 14.76 -6.10
C PRO A 54 -25.76 13.82 -4.90
N CYS A 55 -26.38 14.14 -3.75
CA CYS A 55 -26.25 13.37 -2.51
C CYS A 55 -27.43 12.43 -2.30
N THR A 56 -27.15 11.14 -2.13
CA THR A 56 -28.04 10.18 -1.49
C THR A 56 -27.60 9.96 -0.05
N LEU A 57 -28.38 10.41 0.93
CA LEU A 57 -28.12 10.17 2.34
C LEU A 57 -28.84 8.90 2.80
N SER A 58 -28.09 7.90 3.23
CA SER A 58 -28.60 6.61 3.71
C SER A 58 -28.21 6.38 5.16
N ILE A 59 -29.17 6.32 6.07
CA ILE A 59 -28.93 6.16 7.51
C ILE A 59 -29.33 4.75 7.94
N GLN A 60 -28.46 4.08 8.69
CA GLN A 60 -28.78 2.78 9.30
C GLN A 60 -30.06 2.89 10.13
N ALA A 61 -31.03 2.02 9.86
CA ALA A 61 -32.38 2.09 10.44
C ALA A 61 -32.37 2.09 11.98
N ASP A 62 -31.44 1.35 12.60
CA ASP A 62 -31.30 1.24 14.06
C ASP A 62 -30.95 2.57 14.75
N ILE A 63 -30.36 3.52 14.01
CA ILE A 63 -29.96 4.84 14.52
C ILE A 63 -30.76 5.97 13.88
N PHE A 64 -31.76 5.65 13.06
CA PHE A 64 -32.54 6.64 12.34
C PHE A 64 -33.43 7.45 13.28
N ASN A 65 -33.39 8.76 13.11
CA ASN A 65 -34.32 9.71 13.69
C ASN A 65 -34.56 10.81 12.65
N ALA A 66 -35.82 11.07 12.32
CA ALA A 66 -36.18 11.92 11.18
C ALA A 66 -35.67 13.37 11.31
N ASP A 67 -35.75 13.96 12.50
CA ASP A 67 -35.28 15.32 12.75
C ASP A 67 -33.75 15.40 12.56
N LYS A 68 -33.01 14.47 13.18
CA LYS A 68 -31.54 14.39 13.00
C LYS A 68 -31.15 14.09 11.56
N ALA A 69 -31.92 13.25 10.86
CA ALA A 69 -31.66 12.90 9.47
C ALA A 69 -31.77 14.12 8.56
N LEU A 70 -32.74 14.99 8.82
CA LEU A 70 -32.89 16.28 8.15
C LEU A 70 -31.73 17.22 8.48
N ASP A 71 -31.34 17.32 9.75
CA ASP A 71 -30.18 18.12 10.16
C ASP A 71 -28.90 17.68 9.43
N TYR A 72 -28.63 16.37 9.35
CA TYR A 72 -27.49 15.83 8.62
C TYR A 72 -27.56 16.14 7.12
N MET A 73 -28.74 16.02 6.50
CA MET A 73 -28.91 16.37 5.09
C MET A 73 -28.61 17.85 4.83
N ASN A 74 -29.09 18.74 5.72
CA ASN A 74 -28.83 20.18 5.60
C ASN A 74 -27.33 20.49 5.77
N MET A 75 -26.67 19.91 6.78
CA MET A 75 -25.22 20.09 6.98
C MET A 75 -24.43 19.66 5.74
N VAL A 76 -24.72 18.47 5.20
CA VAL A 76 -24.04 17.98 3.99
C VAL A 76 -24.35 18.89 2.79
N HIS A 77 -25.57 19.40 2.67
CA HIS A 77 -25.91 20.33 1.59
C HIS A 77 -25.15 21.66 1.71
N ASP A 78 -25.00 22.20 2.91
CA ASP A 78 -24.20 23.40 3.18
C ASP A 78 -22.72 23.15 2.85
N ASP A 79 -22.18 21.97 3.19
CA ASP A 79 -20.82 21.57 2.80
C ASP A 79 -20.66 21.51 1.27
N LEU A 80 -21.63 20.94 0.56
CA LEU A 80 -21.62 20.93 -0.92
C LEU A 80 -21.64 22.34 -1.51
N GLN A 81 -22.39 23.28 -0.93
CA GLN A 81 -22.37 24.67 -1.35
C GLN A 81 -21.00 25.31 -1.16
N GLN A 82 -20.37 25.07 -0.01
CA GLN A 82 -19.02 25.58 0.27
C GLN A 82 -17.97 24.98 -0.68
N ILE A 83 -18.05 23.68 -0.97
CA ILE A 83 -17.19 23.02 -1.96
C ILE A 83 -17.41 23.63 -3.34
N SER A 84 -18.65 23.88 -3.74
CA SER A 84 -18.99 24.51 -5.03
C SER A 84 -18.36 25.89 -5.17
N VAL A 85 -18.46 26.72 -4.13
CA VAL A 85 -17.83 28.05 -4.10
C VAL A 85 -16.30 27.94 -4.16
N ALA A 86 -15.69 27.09 -3.34
CA ALA A 86 -14.23 26.98 -3.25
C ALA A 86 -13.59 26.37 -4.51
N SER A 87 -14.28 25.43 -5.16
CA SER A 87 -13.83 24.78 -6.41
C SER A 87 -14.20 25.55 -7.67
N ASN A 88 -15.12 26.52 -7.57
CA ASN A 88 -15.75 27.19 -8.71
C ASN A 88 -16.43 26.20 -9.69
N ILE A 89 -17.03 25.15 -9.15
CA ILE A 89 -17.78 24.11 -9.88
C ILE A 89 -19.20 24.10 -9.33
N SER A 90 -20.20 24.16 -10.22
CA SER A 90 -21.61 24.07 -9.82
C SER A 90 -21.92 22.75 -9.11
N ILE A 91 -22.75 22.78 -8.07
CA ILE A 91 -23.24 21.57 -7.37
C ILE A 91 -23.84 20.55 -8.34
N ASP A 92 -24.53 21.02 -9.39
CA ASP A 92 -25.16 20.15 -10.39
C ASP A 92 -24.15 19.39 -11.26
N ALA A 93 -22.88 19.82 -11.26
CA ALA A 93 -21.79 19.18 -11.97
C ALA A 93 -21.01 18.17 -11.09
N PHE A 94 -21.34 18.06 -9.81
CA PHE A 94 -20.70 17.07 -8.93
C PHE A 94 -21.11 15.64 -9.28
N SER A 95 -20.16 14.73 -9.11
CA SER A 95 -20.39 13.30 -9.24
C SER A 95 -21.42 12.82 -8.20
N PRO A 96 -22.48 12.08 -8.59
CA PRO A 96 -23.43 11.52 -7.64
C PRO A 96 -22.77 10.55 -6.66
N PHE A 97 -23.11 10.65 -5.38
CA PHE A 97 -22.54 9.85 -4.32
C PHE A 97 -23.57 9.43 -3.27
N THR A 98 -23.23 8.43 -2.47
CA THR A 98 -24.04 7.97 -1.34
C THR A 98 -23.27 8.14 -0.03
N LEU A 99 -23.85 8.86 0.92
CA LEU A 99 -23.32 9.02 2.26
C LEU A 99 -24.09 8.10 3.21
N PHE A 100 -23.42 7.08 3.72
CA PHE A 100 -23.91 6.16 4.72
C PHE A 100 -23.60 6.66 6.14
N ILE A 101 -24.64 6.98 6.91
CA ILE A 101 -24.50 7.24 8.35
C ILE A 101 -24.78 5.93 9.09
N VAL A 102 -23.74 5.39 9.73
CA VAL A 102 -23.75 4.09 10.40
C VAL A 102 -23.44 4.24 11.89
N LYS A 103 -23.82 3.25 12.69
CA LYS A 103 -23.66 3.32 14.17
C LYS A 103 -22.22 3.54 14.60
N SER A 104 -21.29 2.90 13.90
CA SER A 104 -19.87 3.00 14.19
C SER A 104 -19.09 2.75 12.92
N THR A 105 -18.08 3.58 12.71
CA THR A 105 -17.02 3.36 11.74
C THR A 105 -15.77 2.97 12.53
N PRO A 106 -15.50 1.67 12.73
CA PRO A 106 -14.44 1.23 13.65
C PRO A 106 -13.05 1.77 13.30
N ASN A 107 -12.87 2.32 12.09
CA ASN A 107 -11.60 2.76 11.52
C ASN A 107 -11.61 4.25 11.16
N GLY A 108 -12.64 5.01 11.57
CA GLY A 108 -12.91 6.33 11.04
C GLY A 108 -13.64 6.28 9.68
N ILE A 109 -13.77 7.42 9.02
CA ILE A 109 -14.57 7.55 7.79
C ILE A 109 -14.00 6.69 6.67
N GLU A 110 -14.85 5.84 6.06
CA GLU A 110 -14.45 4.93 4.98
C GLU A 110 -14.99 5.43 3.63
N LYS A 111 -14.15 5.55 2.59
CA LYS A 111 -14.55 5.91 1.21
C LYS A 111 -14.36 4.71 0.28
N HIS A 112 -15.39 4.38 -0.49
CA HIS A 112 -15.38 3.35 -1.52
C HIS A 112 -16.03 3.84 -2.80
N THR A 113 -15.24 4.21 -3.81
CA THR A 113 -15.74 4.78 -5.08
C THR A 113 -16.59 6.03 -4.81
N ASN A 114 -17.91 5.93 -4.92
CA ASN A 114 -18.89 6.99 -4.68
C ASN A 114 -19.68 6.78 -3.37
N GLN A 115 -19.21 5.91 -2.48
CA GLN A 115 -19.82 5.63 -1.19
C GLN A 115 -18.92 6.14 -0.07
N ILE A 116 -19.50 6.86 0.89
CA ILE A 116 -18.80 7.37 2.08
C ILE A 116 -19.53 6.81 3.29
N TYR A 117 -18.80 6.23 4.24
CA TYR A 117 -19.34 5.72 5.49
C TYR A 117 -18.81 6.57 6.63
N CYS A 118 -19.70 7.12 7.44
CA CYS A 118 -19.35 7.95 8.58
C CYS A 118 -20.28 7.67 9.76
N SER A 119 -19.83 8.01 10.97
CA SER A 119 -20.69 8.03 12.14
C SER A 119 -21.44 9.38 12.26
N PRO A 120 -22.50 9.45 13.07
CA PRO A 120 -23.12 10.73 13.42
C PRO A 120 -22.15 11.77 13.99
N GLU A 121 -21.11 11.35 14.71
CA GLU A 121 -20.12 12.27 15.30
C GLU A 121 -19.16 12.82 14.25
N ASP A 122 -18.92 12.09 13.16
CA ASP A 122 -18.09 12.54 12.05
C ASP A 122 -18.75 13.67 11.23
N ILE A 123 -20.09 13.64 11.14
CA ILE A 123 -20.86 14.74 10.55
C ILE A 123 -20.72 15.99 11.42
N LYS A 124 -20.99 15.86 12.74
CA LYS A 124 -20.98 16.99 13.68
C LYS A 124 -19.61 17.63 13.87
N SER A 125 -18.55 16.84 13.78
CA SER A 125 -17.17 17.31 13.90
C SER A 125 -16.58 17.75 12.56
N GLU A 126 -17.36 17.69 11.47
CA GLU A 126 -16.94 17.99 10.10
C GLU A 126 -15.75 17.14 9.62
N SER A 127 -15.41 16.05 10.32
CA SER A 127 -14.29 15.16 9.97
C SER A 127 -14.53 14.47 8.63
N HIS A 128 -15.78 14.36 8.18
CA HIS A 128 -16.21 13.78 6.92
C HIS A 128 -15.88 14.62 5.68
N LEU A 129 -15.60 15.92 5.85
CA LEU A 129 -15.44 16.87 4.75
C LEU A 129 -14.34 16.49 3.73
N PRO A 130 -13.14 16.01 4.11
CA PRO A 130 -12.14 15.54 3.14
C PRO A 130 -12.66 14.38 2.27
N ALA A 131 -13.40 13.43 2.85
CA ALA A 131 -13.97 12.31 2.09
C ALA A 131 -15.06 12.79 1.12
N LEU A 132 -15.84 13.79 1.53
CA LEU A 132 -16.85 14.44 0.70
C LEU A 132 -16.21 15.17 -0.48
N VAL A 133 -15.21 16.03 -0.23
CA VAL A 133 -14.43 16.73 -1.27
C VAL A 133 -13.87 15.72 -2.29
N ALA A 134 -13.22 14.67 -1.80
CA ALA A 134 -12.62 13.65 -2.66
C ALA A 134 -13.66 12.89 -3.51
N ALA A 135 -14.91 12.76 -3.06
CA ALA A 135 -15.95 12.07 -3.80
C ALA A 135 -16.60 12.97 -4.87
N VAL A 136 -16.88 14.23 -4.53
CA VAL A 136 -17.66 15.12 -5.42
C VAL A 136 -16.81 15.77 -6.51
N LEU A 137 -15.51 15.99 -6.25
CA LEU A 137 -14.56 16.56 -7.20
C LEU A 137 -13.69 15.52 -7.92
N ASP A 138 -13.90 14.23 -7.63
CA ASP A 138 -13.09 13.12 -8.16
C ASP A 138 -11.58 13.31 -7.93
N VAL A 139 -11.23 13.85 -6.75
CA VAL A 139 -9.84 14.06 -6.33
C VAL A 139 -9.33 12.82 -5.62
N GLU A 140 -8.22 12.28 -6.10
CA GLU A 140 -7.61 11.06 -5.57
C GLU A 140 -6.48 11.36 -4.58
N GLU A 141 -5.82 12.51 -4.71
CA GLU A 141 -4.76 12.91 -3.81
C GLU A 141 -5.31 13.39 -2.48
N TYR A 142 -5.05 12.63 -1.42
CA TYR A 142 -5.52 12.93 -0.06
C TYR A 142 -5.19 14.35 0.39
N TRP A 143 -4.00 14.85 0.05
CA TRP A 143 -3.58 16.19 0.44
C TRP A 143 -4.42 17.30 -0.22
N LYS A 144 -4.90 17.11 -1.45
CA LYS A 144 -5.80 18.06 -2.11
C LYS A 144 -7.14 18.07 -1.39
N ALA A 145 -7.68 16.88 -1.11
CA ALA A 145 -8.94 16.75 -0.39
C ALA A 145 -8.88 17.38 1.02
N TYR A 146 -7.83 17.08 1.79
CA TYR A 146 -7.60 17.66 3.10
C TYR A 146 -7.34 19.17 3.05
N GLY A 147 -6.51 19.62 2.10
CA GLY A 147 -6.16 21.02 1.96
C GLY A 147 -7.37 21.87 1.57
N LEU A 148 -8.24 21.37 0.68
CA LEU A 148 -9.45 22.09 0.29
C LEU A 148 -10.49 22.12 1.42
N SER A 149 -10.65 21.03 2.19
CA SER A 149 -11.51 21.06 3.37
C SER A 149 -10.99 22.07 4.41
N ALA A 150 -9.68 22.13 4.64
CA ALA A 150 -9.08 23.13 5.53
C ALA A 150 -9.23 24.57 4.98
N PHE A 151 -9.18 24.73 3.66
CA PHE A 151 -9.42 26.02 3.01
C PHE A 151 -10.87 26.50 3.24
N ILE A 152 -11.85 25.61 3.04
CA ILE A 152 -13.28 25.85 3.26
C ILE A 152 -13.55 26.24 4.73
N GLN A 153 -12.96 25.50 5.67
CA GLN A 153 -13.04 25.76 7.11
C GLN A 153 -12.22 26.99 7.56
N ASN A 154 -11.61 27.71 6.63
CA ASN A 154 -10.78 28.88 6.87
C ASN A 154 -9.62 28.64 7.86
N HIS A 155 -9.09 27.41 7.92
CA HIS A 155 -7.93 27.08 8.74
C HIS A 155 -6.69 27.83 8.22
N GLN A 156 -5.98 28.50 9.12
CA GLN A 156 -4.77 29.23 8.79
C GLN A 156 -3.54 28.36 9.03
N PRO A 157 -2.64 28.22 8.03
CA PRO A 157 -1.37 27.54 8.22
C PRO A 157 -0.41 28.37 9.09
N ASP A 158 0.50 27.69 9.78
CA ASP A 158 1.64 28.29 10.46
C ASP A 158 2.83 28.37 9.50
N ASP A 159 2.89 29.45 8.71
CA ASP A 159 3.94 29.65 7.72
C ASP A 159 5.35 29.76 8.35
N GLU A 160 5.45 30.25 9.59
CA GLU A 160 6.73 30.38 10.28
C GLU A 160 7.27 29.01 10.72
N LEU A 161 6.40 28.15 11.24
CA LEU A 161 6.70 26.75 11.51
C LEU A 161 7.16 26.02 10.24
N LEU A 162 6.41 26.16 9.15
CA LEU A 162 6.73 25.48 7.89
C LEU A 162 8.05 25.98 7.29
N ARG A 163 8.26 27.30 7.29
CA ARG A 163 9.52 27.92 6.87
C ARG A 163 10.71 27.37 7.65
N THR A 164 10.62 27.37 8.98
CA THR A 164 11.67 26.86 9.87
C THR A 164 11.96 25.39 9.56
N PHE A 165 10.92 24.56 9.51
CA PHE A 165 11.04 23.13 9.23
C PHE A 165 11.75 22.87 7.89
N TYR A 166 11.30 23.48 6.80
CA TYR A 166 11.88 23.24 5.47
C TYR A 166 13.27 23.87 5.28
N GLN A 167 13.59 24.94 6.00
CA GLN A 167 14.96 25.49 6.01
C GLN A 167 15.95 24.55 6.69
N GLU A 168 15.53 23.82 7.73
CA GLU A 168 16.39 22.91 8.49
C GLU A 168 16.40 21.47 7.96
N ALA A 169 15.36 21.04 7.23
CA ALA A 169 15.23 19.67 6.76
C ALA A 169 16.37 19.21 5.84
N THR A 170 16.85 17.97 5.99
CA THR A 170 17.91 17.41 5.14
C THR A 170 17.43 17.17 3.71
N ASP A 171 16.17 16.79 3.54
CA ASP A 171 15.48 16.65 2.26
C ASP A 171 14.09 17.32 2.35
N LEU A 172 13.40 17.40 1.21
CA LEU A 172 12.07 18.02 1.11
C LEU A 172 11.00 16.97 0.81
N ASP A 173 11.22 15.70 1.14
CA ASP A 173 10.34 14.60 0.72
C ASP A 173 8.90 14.75 1.24
N SER A 174 8.70 15.37 2.40
CA SER A 174 7.36 15.63 2.95
C SER A 174 6.55 16.64 2.14
N VAL A 175 7.20 17.48 1.31
CA VAL A 175 6.52 18.35 0.33
C VAL A 175 5.87 17.53 -0.78
N SER A 176 6.24 16.25 -0.95
CA SER A 176 5.51 15.33 -1.82
C SER A 176 4.04 15.21 -1.41
N LEU A 177 3.74 15.38 -0.12
CA LEU A 177 2.41 15.18 0.46
C LEU A 177 1.83 13.79 0.14
N PHE A 178 2.72 12.80 0.02
CA PHE A 178 2.33 11.40 -0.12
C PHE A 178 1.48 10.96 1.09
N ILE A 179 0.42 10.19 0.84
CA ILE A 179 -0.62 9.89 1.83
C ILE A 179 -0.07 9.30 3.14
N ALA A 180 1.01 8.52 3.09
CA ALA A 180 1.59 7.94 4.30
C ALA A 180 2.11 8.99 5.30
N TYR A 181 2.40 10.23 4.87
CA TYR A 181 2.74 11.33 5.78
C TYR A 181 1.56 11.77 6.68
N PHE A 182 0.32 11.37 6.34
CA PHE A 182 -0.88 11.69 7.11
C PHE A 182 -1.34 10.55 8.01
N ILE A 183 -0.64 9.41 8.00
CA ILE A 183 -1.12 8.15 8.58
C ILE A 183 -0.12 7.65 9.61
N GLU A 184 -0.55 7.60 10.87
CA GLU A 184 0.09 6.74 11.87
C GLU A 184 -0.20 5.28 11.50
N PRO A 185 0.78 4.37 11.58
CA PRO A 185 2.10 4.49 12.20
C PRO A 185 3.26 4.90 11.27
N PHE A 186 3.02 5.24 10.00
CA PHE A 186 4.10 5.55 9.04
C PHE A 186 4.69 6.96 9.19
N ALA A 187 3.97 7.84 9.90
CA ALA A 187 4.41 9.17 10.25
C ALA A 187 4.19 9.40 11.74
N SER A 188 5.15 10.06 12.40
CA SER A 188 4.98 10.52 13.77
C SER A 188 3.88 11.58 13.87
N PRO A 189 3.29 11.81 15.06
CA PRO A 189 2.29 12.87 15.23
C PRO A 189 2.77 14.26 14.77
N LYS A 190 4.07 14.55 14.93
CA LYS A 190 4.69 15.79 14.44
C LYS A 190 4.69 15.85 12.91
N GLU A 191 5.06 14.75 12.24
CA GLU A 191 5.05 14.68 10.77
C GLU A 191 3.64 14.76 10.21
N VAL A 192 2.67 14.09 10.82
CA VAL A 192 1.24 14.19 10.46
C VAL A 192 0.76 15.63 10.58
N HIS A 193 1.12 16.31 11.68
CA HIS A 193 0.79 17.73 11.86
C HIS A 193 1.42 18.60 10.76
N LEU A 194 2.71 18.42 10.47
CA LEU A 194 3.41 19.16 9.41
C LEU A 194 2.82 18.89 8.02
N ALA A 195 2.43 17.66 7.71
CA ALA A 195 1.80 17.30 6.44
C ALA A 195 0.45 18.02 6.26
N LYS A 196 -0.36 18.09 7.33
CA LYS A 196 -1.63 18.83 7.37
C LYS A 196 -1.42 20.34 7.20
N GLN A 197 -0.44 20.91 7.90
CA GLN A 197 -0.07 22.32 7.76
C GLN A 197 0.39 22.64 6.34
N THR A 198 1.25 21.79 5.77
CA THR A 198 1.78 21.92 4.41
C THR A 198 0.68 21.82 3.36
N ALA A 199 -0.22 20.84 3.47
CA ALA A 199 -1.37 20.71 2.56
C ALA A 199 -2.29 21.94 2.63
N THR A 200 -2.56 22.44 3.84
CA THR A 200 -3.37 23.66 4.03
C THR A 200 -2.70 24.88 3.38
N ALA A 201 -1.40 25.09 3.65
CA ALA A 201 -0.64 26.22 3.12
C ALA A 201 -0.54 26.19 1.60
N LEU A 202 -0.19 25.02 1.04
CA LEU A 202 -0.05 24.84 -0.40
C LEU A 202 -1.39 25.02 -1.13
N THR A 203 -2.47 24.43 -0.61
CA THR A 203 -3.80 24.61 -1.21
C THR A 203 -4.22 26.07 -1.21
N ARG A 204 -4.06 26.76 -0.08
CA ARG A 204 -4.39 28.19 0.05
C ARG A 204 -3.56 29.03 -0.92
N TYR A 205 -2.25 28.80 -0.98
CA TYR A 205 -1.36 29.47 -1.92
C TYR A 205 -1.81 29.31 -3.38
N ILE A 206 -2.13 28.08 -3.80
CA ILE A 206 -2.54 27.81 -5.19
C ILE A 206 -3.88 28.48 -5.48
N ILE A 207 -4.89 28.33 -4.60
CA ILE A 207 -6.21 28.90 -4.84
C ILE A 207 -6.16 30.43 -4.87
N ASP A 208 -5.50 31.05 -3.88
CA ASP A 208 -5.45 32.51 -3.76
C ASP A 208 -4.61 33.17 -4.88
N THR A 209 -3.58 32.49 -5.37
CA THR A 209 -2.64 33.05 -6.37
C THR A 209 -2.98 32.65 -7.81
N HIS A 210 -3.53 31.45 -8.01
CA HIS A 210 -3.70 30.83 -9.33
C HIS A 210 -5.14 30.35 -9.60
N GLY A 211 -6.02 30.38 -8.60
CA GLY A 211 -7.42 29.99 -8.71
C GLY A 211 -7.66 28.49 -8.54
N ALA A 212 -8.93 28.14 -8.28
CA ALA A 212 -9.36 26.77 -8.00
C ALA A 212 -9.08 25.80 -9.17
N SER A 213 -9.21 26.24 -10.42
CA SER A 213 -8.90 25.40 -11.58
C SER A 213 -7.43 24.97 -11.61
N ALA A 214 -6.50 25.85 -11.23
CA ALA A 214 -5.09 25.50 -11.15
C ALA A 214 -4.80 24.46 -10.07
N PHE A 215 -5.52 24.53 -8.95
CA PHE A 215 -5.40 23.58 -7.83
C PHE A 215 -5.91 22.18 -8.18
N LEU A 216 -7.00 22.08 -8.94
CA LEU A 216 -7.60 20.80 -9.30
C LEU A 216 -6.83 20.07 -10.42
N ASN A 217 -5.96 20.77 -11.16
CA ASN A 217 -5.14 20.17 -12.22
C ASN A 217 -3.96 19.33 -11.66
N ASP A 218 -3.36 18.51 -12.52
CA ASP A 218 -2.34 17.52 -12.13
C ASP A 218 -0.91 18.09 -11.96
N ASP A 219 -0.58 19.24 -12.57
CA ASP A 219 0.77 19.81 -12.53
C ASP A 219 1.05 20.58 -11.22
N CYS A 220 1.31 19.83 -10.15
CA CYS A 220 1.49 20.39 -8.81
C CYS A 220 2.94 20.78 -8.46
N ILE A 221 3.97 20.33 -9.20
CA ILE A 221 5.38 20.61 -8.83
C ILE A 221 5.67 22.09 -8.88
N ALA A 222 5.29 22.74 -10.00
CA ALA A 222 5.61 24.13 -10.23
C ALA A 222 5.04 25.00 -9.09
N TYR A 223 3.89 24.63 -8.55
CA TYR A 223 3.29 25.31 -7.41
C TYR A 223 3.98 25.01 -6.09
N LYS A 224 4.45 23.78 -5.85
CA LYS A 224 5.23 23.43 -4.66
C LYS A 224 6.50 24.28 -4.54
N GLN A 225 7.28 24.40 -5.62
CA GLN A 225 8.48 25.24 -5.60
C GLN A 225 8.15 26.73 -5.43
N LYS A 226 7.12 27.23 -6.14
CA LYS A 226 6.69 28.63 -6.02
C LYS A 226 6.22 28.95 -4.61
N TRP A 227 5.50 28.04 -3.97
CA TRP A 227 5.06 28.16 -2.59
C TRP A 227 6.25 28.17 -1.61
N LEU A 228 7.20 27.23 -1.72
CA LEU A 228 8.42 27.23 -0.90
C LEU A 228 9.17 28.57 -1.00
N ASN A 229 9.32 29.10 -2.22
CA ASN A 229 9.94 30.41 -2.43
C ASN A 229 9.13 31.53 -1.75
N SER A 230 7.80 31.47 -1.78
CA SER A 230 6.92 32.49 -1.18
C SER A 230 7.05 32.57 0.35
N ILE A 231 7.35 31.45 1.01
CA ILE A 231 7.62 31.40 2.46
C ILE A 231 9.11 31.57 2.79
N GLY A 232 9.96 31.93 1.81
CA GLY A 232 11.39 32.21 2.03
C GLY A 232 12.27 30.97 2.19
N VAL A 233 11.84 29.81 1.69
CA VAL A 233 12.66 28.59 1.61
C VAL A 233 13.38 28.58 0.25
N ALA A 234 14.71 28.76 0.27
CA ALA A 234 15.53 28.85 -0.94
C ALA A 234 15.95 27.49 -1.53
N LYS A 235 15.62 26.38 -0.86
CA LYS A 235 15.95 25.03 -1.34
C LYS A 235 15.15 24.70 -2.60
N GLN A 236 15.79 23.98 -3.52
CA GLN A 236 15.11 23.42 -4.68
C GLN A 236 14.41 22.12 -4.26
N TYR A 237 13.12 22.05 -4.54
CA TYR A 237 12.31 20.87 -4.42
C TYR A 237 12.42 20.05 -5.69
N GLU A 238 12.93 18.84 -5.53
CA GLU A 238 12.92 17.81 -6.54
C GLU A 238 12.14 16.62 -5.98
N ASP A 239 11.34 16.01 -6.84
CA ASP A 239 10.60 14.81 -6.48
C ASP A 239 10.90 13.72 -7.50
N PRO A 240 11.90 12.87 -7.25
CA PRO A 240 12.33 11.86 -8.20
C PRO A 240 11.28 10.75 -8.40
N LEU A 241 10.25 10.68 -7.55
CA LEU A 241 9.18 9.69 -7.61
C LEU A 241 7.82 10.31 -7.96
N LEU A 242 7.81 11.52 -8.51
CA LEU A 242 6.56 12.17 -8.87
C LEU A 242 5.91 11.51 -10.08
N GLY A 243 4.60 11.31 -10.01
CA GLY A 243 3.83 10.72 -11.10
C GLY A 243 3.92 9.19 -11.10
N ASP A 244 4.95 8.61 -10.49
CA ASP A 244 5.19 7.16 -10.50
C ASP A 244 4.16 6.36 -9.69
N LEU A 245 3.45 7.00 -8.76
CA LEU A 245 2.40 6.37 -7.96
C LEU A 245 0.98 6.73 -8.42
N THR A 246 0.82 7.35 -9.59
CA THR A 246 -0.50 7.71 -10.16
C THR A 246 -1.36 6.48 -10.49
N CYS A 247 -0.74 5.31 -10.63
CA CYS A 247 -1.44 4.04 -10.83
C CYS A 247 -2.05 3.47 -9.54
N PHE A 248 -1.79 4.07 -8.37
CA PHE A 248 -2.31 3.61 -7.10
C PHE A 248 -3.53 4.40 -6.64
N ARG A 249 -4.42 3.68 -5.96
CA ARG A 249 -5.52 4.22 -5.16
C ARG A 249 -5.33 3.80 -3.72
N PHE A 250 -5.69 4.67 -2.79
CA PHE A 250 -5.44 4.45 -1.37
C PHE A 250 -6.73 4.33 -0.58
N SER A 251 -6.74 3.38 0.35
CA SER A 251 -7.79 3.17 1.34
C SER A 251 -7.17 2.68 2.64
N HIS A 252 -7.99 2.27 3.61
CA HIS A 252 -7.55 1.71 4.88
C HIS A 252 -8.57 0.69 5.40
N SER A 253 -8.23 -0.02 6.47
CA SER A 253 -9.14 -0.86 7.24
C SER A 253 -8.73 -0.95 8.70
N ALA A 254 -9.53 -1.63 9.53
CA ALA A 254 -9.24 -1.86 10.96
C ALA A 254 -7.86 -2.46 11.22
N GLN A 255 -7.44 -3.33 10.32
CA GLN A 255 -6.20 -4.06 10.46
C GLN A 255 -5.03 -3.38 9.75
N TYR A 256 -5.31 -2.61 8.69
CA TYR A 256 -4.29 -2.04 7.82
C TYR A 256 -4.47 -0.53 7.70
N PRO A 257 -3.56 0.27 8.32
CA PRO A 257 -3.64 1.73 8.32
C PRO A 257 -3.54 2.33 6.90
N LEU A 258 -2.92 1.61 5.96
CA LEU A 258 -2.89 1.97 4.56
C LEU A 258 -3.05 0.73 3.68
N ILE A 259 -3.92 0.82 2.70
CA ILE A 259 -4.10 -0.15 1.63
C ILE A 259 -3.88 0.57 0.31
N ALA A 260 -2.84 0.20 -0.44
CA ALA A 260 -2.63 0.70 -1.79
C ALA A 260 -3.18 -0.32 -2.80
N THR A 261 -3.89 0.15 -3.83
CA THR A 261 -4.42 -0.70 -4.91
C THR A 261 -3.96 -0.17 -6.24
N ASN A 262 -3.22 -0.97 -7.03
CA ASN A 262 -2.78 -0.53 -8.36
C ASN A 262 -3.85 -0.77 -9.45
N ASN A 263 -3.58 -0.34 -10.68
CA ASN A 263 -4.47 -0.51 -11.84
C ASN A 263 -4.78 -1.97 -12.22
N HIS A 264 -3.96 -2.93 -11.79
CA HIS A 264 -4.21 -4.37 -11.96
C HIS A 264 -5.09 -4.95 -10.84
N GLY A 265 -5.51 -4.11 -9.89
CA GLY A 265 -6.28 -4.52 -8.72
C GLY A 265 -5.44 -5.24 -7.66
N HIS A 266 -4.10 -5.22 -7.76
CA HIS A 266 -3.23 -5.72 -6.70
C HIS A 266 -3.40 -4.88 -5.46
N ARG A 267 -3.62 -5.51 -4.31
CA ARG A 267 -3.85 -4.84 -3.02
C ARG A 267 -2.66 -5.04 -2.10
N PHE A 268 -2.07 -3.95 -1.67
CA PHE A 268 -0.97 -3.89 -0.72
C PHE A 268 -1.52 -3.46 0.62
N HIS A 269 -1.72 -4.43 1.52
CA HIS A 269 -2.14 -4.23 2.89
C HIS A 269 -0.90 -3.91 3.74
N LEU A 270 -0.68 -2.61 3.99
CA LEU A 270 0.58 -2.11 4.52
C LEU A 270 0.53 -1.97 6.06
N LEU A 271 1.63 -2.39 6.69
CA LEU A 271 1.99 -2.18 8.08
C LEU A 271 3.48 -1.82 8.14
N PRO A 272 3.96 -1.16 9.19
CA PRO A 272 5.40 -0.99 9.39
C PRO A 272 6.10 -2.35 9.43
N LEU A 273 7.12 -2.49 8.60
CA LEU A 273 8.06 -3.60 8.61
C LEU A 273 9.42 -3.08 9.10
N GLU A 274 10.33 -3.98 9.46
CA GLU A 274 11.65 -3.57 9.97
C GLU A 274 12.40 -2.66 8.98
N ASP A 275 12.30 -2.96 7.68
CA ASP A 275 12.92 -2.25 6.55
C ASP A 275 11.98 -1.23 5.86
N MET A 276 10.79 -1.01 6.42
CA MET A 276 9.80 -0.08 5.88
C MET A 276 8.96 0.51 7.02
N GLN A 277 9.46 1.56 7.65
CA GLN A 277 8.83 2.14 8.85
C GLN A 277 8.22 3.52 8.57
N THR A 278 8.81 4.29 7.68
CA THR A 278 8.43 5.68 7.44
C THR A 278 7.58 5.86 6.18
N ALA A 279 6.90 7.00 6.08
CA ALA A 279 6.17 7.40 4.89
C ALA A 279 7.04 7.38 3.61
N LYS A 280 8.30 7.78 3.74
CA LYS A 280 9.31 7.72 2.67
C LYS A 280 9.59 6.29 2.24
N ASP A 281 9.76 5.36 3.18
CA ASP A 281 10.01 3.95 2.89
C ASP A 281 8.83 3.29 2.18
N VAL A 282 7.60 3.59 2.62
CA VAL A 282 6.37 3.11 2.00
C VAL A 282 6.25 3.63 0.56
N ARG A 283 6.48 4.93 0.36
CA ARG A 283 6.46 5.53 -0.98
C ARG A 283 7.45 4.83 -1.90
N ARG A 284 8.67 4.64 -1.41
CA ARG A 284 9.74 3.95 -2.15
C ARG A 284 9.37 2.49 -2.43
N PHE A 285 8.63 1.84 -1.53
CA PHE A 285 8.27 0.42 -1.67
C PHE A 285 7.32 0.23 -2.84
N LEU A 286 6.25 1.03 -2.88
CA LEU A 286 5.27 0.97 -3.97
C LEU A 286 5.91 1.27 -5.32
N TYR A 287 6.85 2.23 -5.37
CA TYR A 287 7.63 2.50 -6.57
C TYR A 287 8.46 1.29 -6.99
N ASP A 288 9.23 0.73 -6.06
CA ASP A 288 10.12 -0.38 -6.34
C ASP A 288 9.37 -1.65 -6.76
N VAL A 289 8.15 -1.86 -6.25
CA VAL A 289 7.26 -2.95 -6.67
C VAL A 289 6.91 -2.84 -8.14
N GLU A 290 6.49 -1.66 -8.61
CA GLU A 290 6.10 -1.46 -10.01
C GLU A 290 7.33 -1.57 -10.93
N VAL A 291 8.42 -0.90 -10.59
CA VAL A 291 9.67 -0.96 -11.38
C VAL A 291 10.26 -2.36 -11.38
N GLY A 292 10.29 -3.03 -10.24
CA GLY A 292 10.82 -4.39 -10.11
C GLY A 292 9.99 -5.40 -10.91
N THR A 293 8.66 -5.31 -10.83
CA THR A 293 7.76 -6.17 -11.61
C THR A 293 7.94 -5.94 -13.12
N GLN A 294 8.01 -4.68 -13.55
CA GLN A 294 8.23 -4.35 -14.96
C GLN A 294 9.62 -4.81 -15.46
N THR A 295 10.64 -4.67 -14.62
CA THR A 295 12.01 -5.12 -14.92
C THR A 295 12.04 -6.64 -15.11
N LEU A 296 11.40 -7.40 -14.21
CA LEU A 296 11.24 -8.85 -14.33
C LEU A 296 10.51 -9.23 -15.62
N LEU A 297 9.37 -8.59 -15.92
CA LEU A 297 8.61 -8.89 -17.13
C LEU A 297 9.41 -8.58 -18.41
N ASN A 298 10.16 -7.48 -18.43
CA ASN A 298 11.04 -7.13 -19.54
C ASN A 298 12.18 -8.14 -19.71
N PHE A 299 12.78 -8.57 -18.60
CA PHE A 299 13.82 -9.60 -18.61
C PHE A 299 13.28 -10.91 -19.19
N VAL A 300 12.13 -11.39 -18.72
CA VAL A 300 11.49 -12.62 -19.23
C VAL A 300 11.14 -12.47 -20.71
N LYS A 301 10.63 -11.31 -21.13
CA LYS A 301 10.33 -11.06 -22.55
C LYS A 301 11.56 -11.19 -23.44
N ALA A 302 12.72 -10.76 -22.95
CA ALA A 302 13.98 -10.81 -23.68
C ALA A 302 14.63 -12.20 -23.64
N GLN A 303 14.64 -12.85 -22.48
CA GLN A 303 15.41 -14.08 -22.23
C GLN A 303 14.60 -15.38 -22.39
N ALA A 304 13.27 -15.29 -22.29
CA ALA A 304 12.35 -16.40 -22.49
C ALA A 304 11.03 -15.97 -23.15
N PRO A 305 11.07 -15.50 -24.42
CA PRO A 305 9.90 -14.96 -25.11
C PRO A 305 8.75 -15.97 -25.22
N ASP A 306 9.05 -17.27 -25.34
CA ASP A 306 8.02 -18.32 -25.43
C ASP A 306 7.24 -18.51 -24.12
N HIS A 307 7.84 -18.17 -22.98
CA HIS A 307 7.18 -18.24 -21.67
C HIS A 307 6.51 -16.92 -21.27
N TYR A 308 6.92 -15.80 -21.89
CA TYR A 308 6.46 -14.46 -21.54
C TYR A 308 4.93 -14.29 -21.56
N PRO A 309 4.16 -14.74 -22.58
CA PRO A 309 2.71 -14.53 -22.61
C PRO A 309 2.01 -15.09 -21.36
N ARG A 310 2.40 -16.28 -20.91
CA ARG A 310 1.84 -16.93 -19.71
C ARG A 310 2.22 -16.19 -18.44
N ILE A 311 3.47 -15.75 -18.33
CA ILE A 311 3.99 -15.02 -17.15
C ILE A 311 3.35 -13.63 -17.05
N ALA A 312 3.28 -12.91 -18.17
CA ALA A 312 2.64 -11.60 -18.25
C ALA A 312 1.15 -11.68 -17.90
N GLU A 313 0.44 -12.72 -18.33
CA GLU A 313 -0.95 -12.93 -17.95
C GLU A 313 -1.11 -13.18 -16.44
N ARG A 314 -0.25 -14.01 -15.85
CA ARG A 314 -0.22 -14.21 -14.40
C ARG A 314 0.09 -12.91 -13.64
N ALA A 315 0.94 -12.05 -14.16
CA ALA A 315 1.27 -10.78 -13.52
C ALA A 315 0.12 -9.77 -13.50
N LYS A 316 -0.88 -9.92 -14.39
CA LYS A 316 -2.09 -9.07 -14.43
C LYS A 316 -3.21 -9.55 -13.51
N GLN A 317 -3.16 -10.81 -13.08
CA GLN A 317 -4.17 -11.37 -12.20
C GLN A 317 -4.04 -10.76 -10.80
N LYS A 318 -5.17 -10.39 -10.20
CA LYS A 318 -5.22 -9.81 -8.85
C LYS A 318 -4.31 -10.57 -7.86
N LEU A 319 -3.58 -9.79 -7.06
CA LEU A 319 -2.75 -10.23 -5.94
C LEU A 319 -3.20 -9.52 -4.67
N ASP A 320 -3.21 -10.24 -3.56
CA ASP A 320 -3.35 -9.65 -2.22
C ASP A 320 -2.02 -9.82 -1.48
N ILE A 321 -1.35 -8.70 -1.20
CA ILE A 321 -0.04 -8.60 -0.55
C ILE A 321 -0.24 -8.08 0.86
N TYR A 322 0.24 -8.82 1.86
CA TYR A 322 0.04 -8.51 3.28
C TYR A 322 1.39 -8.29 3.97
N CYS A 323 1.62 -7.07 4.45
CA CYS A 323 2.72 -6.78 5.36
C CYS A 323 2.34 -7.30 6.76
N SER A 324 3.22 -8.09 7.37
CA SER A 324 3.01 -8.69 8.68
C SER A 324 4.29 -8.64 9.51
N THR A 325 4.17 -8.28 10.78
CA THR A 325 5.31 -8.31 11.72
C THR A 325 5.63 -9.73 12.22
N SER A 326 4.92 -10.75 11.74
CA SER A 326 5.09 -12.16 12.14
C SER A 326 4.96 -13.12 10.96
N GLY A 327 5.57 -14.31 11.08
CA GLY A 327 5.32 -15.45 10.17
C GLY A 327 6.20 -15.53 8.93
N GLY A 328 7.23 -14.69 8.77
CA GLY A 328 8.11 -14.73 7.60
C GLY A 328 7.47 -14.14 6.34
N SER A 329 8.28 -14.05 5.28
CA SER A 329 7.81 -13.77 3.92
C SER A 329 7.54 -15.09 3.19
N TYR A 330 6.40 -15.18 2.49
CA TYR A 330 6.05 -16.35 1.68
C TYR A 330 4.92 -16.06 0.68
N GLY A 331 4.95 -16.71 -0.47
CA GLY A 331 3.89 -16.72 -1.48
C GLY A 331 2.95 -17.94 -1.37
N ILE A 332 1.64 -17.71 -1.44
CA ILE A 332 0.62 -18.77 -1.58
C ILE A 332 -0.02 -18.66 -2.96
N TYR A 333 0.48 -19.46 -3.90
CA TYR A 333 0.05 -19.43 -5.30
C TYR A 333 -1.46 -19.60 -5.50
N HIS A 334 -2.08 -20.64 -4.93
CA HIS A 334 -3.50 -20.94 -5.17
C HIS A 334 -4.44 -19.83 -4.65
N GLN A 335 -4.00 -19.10 -3.63
CA GLN A 335 -4.74 -17.98 -3.06
C GLN A 335 -4.34 -16.63 -3.68
N ARG A 336 -3.35 -16.62 -4.58
CA ARG A 336 -2.78 -15.38 -5.17
C ARG A 336 -2.38 -14.37 -4.08
N LYS A 337 -1.80 -14.89 -3.00
CA LYS A 337 -1.45 -14.13 -1.81
C LYS A 337 0.07 -14.08 -1.63
N ILE A 338 0.58 -12.93 -1.23
CA ILE A 338 1.95 -12.76 -0.74
C ILE A 338 1.88 -12.25 0.69
N GLN A 339 2.67 -12.83 1.59
CA GLN A 339 2.94 -12.28 2.91
C GLN A 339 4.38 -11.76 2.96
N LEU A 340 4.58 -10.57 3.51
CA LEU A 340 5.88 -9.92 3.64
C LEU A 340 6.16 -9.59 5.10
N GLN A 341 7.23 -10.16 5.65
CA GLN A 341 7.82 -9.68 6.90
C GLN A 341 8.85 -8.56 6.66
N LEU A 342 9.47 -8.59 5.49
CA LEU A 342 10.42 -7.60 5.02
C LEU A 342 10.01 -7.20 3.62
N SER A 343 9.98 -5.90 3.36
CA SER A 343 9.50 -5.36 2.10
C SER A 343 10.33 -5.86 0.92
N TYR A 344 11.66 -5.96 1.08
CA TYR A 344 12.57 -6.45 0.03
C TYR A 344 12.29 -7.89 -0.44
N GLY A 345 11.52 -8.67 0.32
CA GLY A 345 11.11 -10.02 -0.09
C GLY A 345 10.11 -10.05 -1.25
N TYR A 346 9.49 -8.92 -1.61
CA TYR A 346 8.40 -8.88 -2.60
C TYR A 346 8.73 -9.56 -3.93
N LEU A 347 9.87 -9.25 -4.56
CA LEU A 347 10.21 -9.83 -5.86
C LEU A 347 10.50 -11.34 -5.77
N HIS A 348 11.10 -11.79 -4.67
CA HIS A 348 11.29 -13.20 -4.39
C HIS A 348 9.94 -13.91 -4.36
N GLU A 349 9.01 -13.40 -3.54
CA GLU A 349 7.68 -13.98 -3.39
C GLU A 349 6.84 -13.87 -4.67
N LEU A 350 7.00 -12.80 -5.44
CA LEU A 350 6.36 -12.66 -6.74
C LEU A 350 6.87 -13.73 -7.71
N GLY A 351 8.15 -14.07 -7.67
CA GLY A 351 8.74 -15.18 -8.42
C GLY A 351 7.97 -16.49 -8.21
N HIS A 352 7.66 -16.80 -6.96
CA HIS A 352 6.87 -17.97 -6.59
C HIS A 352 5.48 -18.01 -7.24
N LEU A 353 4.88 -16.85 -7.52
CA LEU A 353 3.56 -16.75 -8.12
C LEU A 353 3.59 -16.72 -9.65
N LEU A 354 4.67 -16.24 -10.25
CA LEU A 354 4.82 -16.11 -11.71
C LEU A 354 5.40 -17.37 -12.37
N PHE A 355 6.28 -18.08 -11.66
CA PHE A 355 6.97 -19.28 -12.12
C PHE A 355 6.58 -20.55 -11.32
N PRO A 356 5.28 -20.86 -11.14
CA PRO A 356 4.87 -22.10 -10.50
C PRO A 356 5.44 -23.29 -11.28
N THR A 357 6.14 -24.15 -10.59
CA THR A 357 6.52 -25.46 -11.11
C THR A 357 5.30 -26.40 -11.06
N VAL A 358 5.39 -27.54 -11.74
CA VAL A 358 4.41 -28.64 -11.69
C VAL A 358 4.24 -29.22 -10.26
N GLN A 359 5.01 -28.73 -9.28
CA GLN A 359 5.10 -29.24 -7.90
C GLN A 359 3.87 -28.98 -7.02
N GLN A 360 2.92 -28.14 -7.42
CA GLN A 360 1.67 -28.01 -6.66
C GLN A 360 0.73 -29.20 -6.84
N ASP A 361 0.94 -30.01 -7.89
CA ASP A 361 0.20 -31.27 -8.10
C ASP A 361 1.05 -32.54 -7.83
N MET A 362 2.40 -32.46 -7.79
CA MET A 362 3.28 -33.66 -7.67
C MET A 362 4.51 -33.52 -6.75
N GLY A 363 4.37 -32.94 -5.55
CA GLY A 363 5.30 -33.19 -4.41
C GLY A 363 6.80 -32.90 -4.63
N TYR A 364 7.22 -31.65 -4.37
CA TYR A 364 8.52 -31.24 -3.81
C TYR A 364 9.86 -31.74 -4.42
N ALA A 365 9.91 -32.26 -5.64
CA ALA A 365 11.10 -32.92 -6.18
C ALA A 365 12.28 -32.02 -6.65
N VAL A 366 12.18 -30.68 -6.65
CA VAL A 366 13.25 -29.75 -7.16
C VAL A 366 13.21 -28.37 -6.48
N THR A 367 13.00 -28.32 -5.16
CA THR A 367 12.85 -27.05 -4.40
C THR A 367 14.02 -26.08 -4.62
N TRP A 368 15.26 -26.58 -4.72
CA TRP A 368 16.43 -25.74 -4.95
C TRP A 368 16.37 -24.93 -6.26
N GLN A 369 15.79 -25.48 -7.35
CA GLN A 369 15.68 -24.77 -8.63
C GLN A 369 14.76 -23.56 -8.49
N TYR A 370 13.68 -23.76 -7.74
CA TYR A 370 12.63 -22.80 -7.53
C TYR A 370 13.09 -21.66 -6.61
N GLU A 371 13.68 -22.00 -5.47
CA GLU A 371 14.27 -21.00 -4.57
C GLU A 371 15.45 -20.28 -5.22
N GLY A 372 16.35 -21.02 -5.91
CA GLY A 372 17.47 -20.44 -6.64
C GLY A 372 17.03 -19.46 -7.74
N LEU A 373 15.95 -19.77 -8.47
CA LEU A 373 15.36 -18.85 -9.45
C LEU A 373 14.76 -17.60 -8.79
N CYS A 374 14.05 -17.74 -7.66
CA CYS A 374 13.46 -16.59 -6.97
C CYS A 374 14.52 -15.68 -6.35
N GLU A 375 15.62 -16.25 -5.86
CA GLU A 375 16.78 -15.48 -5.42
C GLU A 375 17.48 -14.81 -6.61
N TYR A 376 17.62 -15.49 -7.75
CA TYR A 376 18.18 -14.87 -8.97
C TYR A 376 17.34 -13.67 -9.42
N ILE A 377 16.01 -13.80 -9.41
CA ILE A 377 15.08 -12.70 -9.72
C ILE A 377 15.30 -11.52 -8.77
N SER A 378 15.48 -11.81 -7.47
CA SER A 378 15.58 -10.77 -6.44
C SER A 378 16.92 -10.04 -6.46
N TYR A 379 18.02 -10.77 -6.65
CA TYR A 379 19.37 -10.22 -6.52
C TYR A 379 20.04 -9.88 -7.85
N ALA A 380 19.75 -10.59 -8.94
CA ALA A 380 20.43 -10.37 -10.22
C ALA A 380 19.62 -9.50 -11.19
N ILE A 381 18.29 -9.63 -11.22
CA ILE A 381 17.45 -8.89 -12.19
C ILE A 381 17.18 -7.46 -11.72
N TYR A 382 16.94 -7.25 -10.43
CA TYR A 382 16.73 -5.91 -9.86
C TYR A 382 17.51 -5.72 -8.55
N PRO A 383 18.86 -5.76 -8.62
CA PRO A 383 19.74 -5.66 -7.45
C PRO A 383 19.49 -4.40 -6.64
N ALA A 384 19.11 -3.29 -7.28
CA ALA A 384 18.79 -2.04 -6.59
C ALA A 384 17.68 -2.19 -5.53
N TYR A 385 16.74 -3.11 -5.71
CA TYR A 385 15.71 -3.41 -4.72
C TYR A 385 16.27 -4.09 -3.48
N ALA A 386 17.10 -5.11 -3.70
CA ALA A 386 17.80 -5.78 -2.62
C ALA A 386 18.82 -4.85 -1.95
N MET A 387 19.54 -4.01 -2.69
CA MET A 387 20.60 -3.13 -2.16
C MET A 387 20.06 -1.97 -1.34
N LYS A 388 18.95 -1.35 -1.76
CA LYS A 388 18.37 -0.19 -1.06
C LYS A 388 17.64 -0.56 0.23
N ARG A 389 17.36 -1.84 0.45
CA ARG A 389 16.52 -2.32 1.57
C ARG A 389 17.11 -3.49 2.36
N SER A 390 18.20 -4.09 1.90
CA SER A 390 18.83 -5.21 2.62
C SER A 390 19.92 -4.76 3.57
N TYR A 391 20.07 -5.55 4.63
CA TYR A 391 21.13 -5.48 5.63
C TYR A 391 22.54 -5.78 5.07
N THR A 392 22.71 -6.08 3.78
CA THR A 392 23.97 -6.58 3.19
C THR A 392 25.09 -5.55 3.23
N TYR A 393 24.79 -4.29 2.91
CA TYR A 393 25.73 -3.18 3.08
C TYR A 393 26.06 -2.94 4.56
N ASP A 394 25.06 -2.99 5.44
CA ASP A 394 25.25 -2.81 6.89
C ASP A 394 26.13 -3.92 7.48
N VAL A 395 26.01 -5.16 6.99
CA VAL A 395 26.90 -6.28 7.37
C VAL A 395 28.35 -5.94 7.07
N LEU A 396 28.65 -5.54 5.84
CA LEU A 396 30.02 -5.23 5.40
C LEU A 396 30.59 -4.00 6.12
N HIS A 397 29.80 -2.93 6.24
CA HIS A 397 30.26 -1.69 6.87
C HIS A 397 30.39 -1.79 8.38
N LEU A 398 29.44 -2.42 9.08
CA LEU A 398 29.55 -2.58 10.52
C LEU A 398 30.76 -3.45 10.88
N TYR A 399 30.98 -4.54 10.15
CA TYR A 399 32.15 -5.40 10.37
C TYR A 399 33.45 -4.63 10.15
N SER A 400 33.57 -3.88 9.05
CA SER A 400 34.79 -3.13 8.76
C SER A 400 35.13 -2.04 9.80
N SER A 401 34.12 -1.43 10.41
CA SER A 401 34.29 -0.32 11.34
C SER A 401 34.45 -0.76 12.79
N THR A 402 33.92 -1.93 13.15
CA THR A 402 33.85 -2.37 14.56
C THR A 402 34.43 -3.76 14.82
N GLY A 403 34.75 -4.53 13.77
CA GLY A 403 35.07 -5.96 13.87
C GLY A 403 33.86 -6.84 14.21
N LYS A 404 32.64 -6.26 14.21
CA LYS A 404 31.39 -6.91 14.61
C LYS A 404 30.44 -6.99 13.42
N ALA A 405 29.89 -8.18 13.17
CA ALA A 405 28.89 -8.35 12.12
C ALA A 405 27.57 -7.63 12.44
N ALA A 406 26.85 -7.14 11.42
CA ALA A 406 25.49 -6.65 11.60
C ALA A 406 24.59 -7.75 12.19
N GLY A 407 23.80 -7.38 13.21
CA GLY A 407 23.02 -8.33 13.99
C GLY A 407 23.68 -8.81 15.29
N GLU A 408 24.86 -8.29 15.67
CA GLU A 408 25.38 -8.40 17.03
C GLU A 408 24.37 -7.83 18.05
N GLY A 409 23.56 -8.71 18.65
CA GLY A 409 22.49 -8.38 19.60
C GLY A 409 21.07 -8.80 19.16
N LYS A 410 20.82 -9.01 17.86
CA LYS A 410 19.53 -9.49 17.32
C LYS A 410 19.54 -10.96 16.91
N SER A 411 20.72 -11.51 16.63
CA SER A 411 20.84 -12.91 16.20
C SER A 411 20.93 -13.87 17.41
N PRO A 412 20.13 -14.96 17.43
CA PRO A 412 19.91 -15.76 18.63
C PRO A 412 21.13 -16.56 19.11
N ASN A 413 22.16 -16.77 18.27
CA ASN A 413 23.37 -17.54 18.64
C ASN A 413 24.67 -16.90 18.13
N ALA A 414 25.80 -17.36 18.66
CA ALA A 414 27.13 -16.85 18.31
C ALA A 414 27.53 -17.22 16.88
N ASP A 415 27.19 -18.42 16.42
CA ASP A 415 27.50 -18.93 15.09
C ASP A 415 26.89 -18.08 13.97
N ASN A 416 25.64 -17.62 14.12
CA ASN A 416 25.02 -16.71 13.15
C ASN A 416 25.76 -15.37 13.05
N ARG A 417 26.38 -14.91 14.14
CA ARG A 417 27.16 -13.66 14.13
C ARG A 417 28.53 -13.90 13.47
N ALA A 418 29.17 -15.00 13.82
CA ALA A 418 30.43 -15.43 13.20
C ALA A 418 30.26 -15.71 11.70
N PHE A 419 29.10 -16.21 11.27
CA PHE A 419 28.77 -16.41 9.85
C PHE A 419 28.97 -15.13 9.04
N TRP A 420 28.38 -14.02 9.46
CA TRP A 420 28.48 -12.73 8.76
C TRP A 420 29.90 -12.14 8.75
N ALA A 421 30.69 -12.42 9.79
CA ALA A 421 32.11 -12.10 9.78
C ALA A 421 32.85 -12.87 8.67
N ARG A 422 32.61 -14.19 8.56
CA ARG A 422 33.20 -15.02 7.49
C ARG A 422 32.74 -14.61 6.09
N VAL A 423 31.47 -14.25 5.93
CA VAL A 423 30.97 -13.68 4.66
C VAL A 423 31.77 -12.44 4.28
N THR A 424 32.00 -11.53 5.23
CA THR A 424 32.74 -10.29 4.99
C THR A 424 34.21 -10.57 4.65
N GLU A 425 34.86 -11.46 5.40
CA GLU A 425 36.25 -11.86 5.11
C GLU A 425 36.40 -12.42 3.70
N ILE A 426 35.53 -13.35 3.29
CA ILE A 426 35.53 -13.95 1.94
C ILE A 426 35.23 -12.89 0.86
N TYR A 427 34.28 -11.99 1.11
CA TYR A 427 33.99 -10.88 0.19
C TYR A 427 35.24 -10.02 -0.06
N LEU A 428 35.97 -9.68 1.01
CA LEU A 428 37.15 -8.82 0.97
C LEU A 428 38.37 -9.46 0.31
N GLU A 429 38.40 -10.78 0.16
CA GLU A 429 39.40 -11.46 -0.68
C GLU A 429 39.24 -11.12 -2.17
N SER A 430 38.01 -10.77 -2.60
CA SER A 430 37.67 -10.58 -4.01
C SER A 430 37.46 -9.11 -4.40
N ALA A 431 36.99 -8.26 -3.48
CA ALA A 431 36.71 -6.86 -3.76
C ALA A 431 36.93 -5.96 -2.52
N PRO A 432 37.31 -4.69 -2.69
CA PRO A 432 37.31 -3.74 -1.58
C PRO A 432 35.88 -3.47 -1.10
N LEU A 433 35.75 -2.91 0.11
CA LEU A 433 34.45 -2.45 0.61
C LEU A 433 33.83 -1.44 -0.36
N PRO A 434 32.55 -1.60 -0.73
CA PRO A 434 31.87 -0.62 -1.54
C PRO A 434 31.74 0.69 -0.74
N PRO A 435 31.87 1.87 -1.36
CA PRO A 435 31.80 3.14 -0.63
C PRO A 435 30.37 3.52 -0.21
N ASN A 436 29.35 2.88 -0.79
CA ASN A 436 27.94 3.02 -0.42
C ASN A 436 27.13 1.79 -0.87
N ALA A 437 25.90 1.65 -0.36
CA ALA A 437 25.03 0.52 -0.64
C ALA A 437 24.70 0.37 -2.14
N GLU A 438 24.69 1.46 -2.91
CA GLU A 438 24.38 1.45 -4.35
C GLU A 438 25.50 0.86 -5.22
N LEU A 439 26.72 0.76 -4.67
CA LEU A 439 27.89 0.22 -5.35
C LEU A 439 28.28 -1.19 -4.86
N LEU A 440 27.48 -1.80 -4.00
CA LEU A 440 27.68 -3.17 -3.56
C LEU A 440 27.44 -4.17 -4.70
N ASP A 441 28.43 -5.00 -5.00
CA ASP A 441 28.22 -6.20 -5.82
C ASP A 441 27.49 -7.27 -5.00
N VAL A 442 26.16 -7.30 -5.14
CA VAL A 442 25.29 -8.27 -4.45
C VAL A 442 25.60 -9.69 -4.89
N SER A 443 25.92 -9.91 -6.16
CA SER A 443 26.22 -11.25 -6.66
C SER A 443 27.50 -11.79 -6.00
N LEU A 444 28.52 -10.93 -5.84
CA LEU A 444 29.72 -11.29 -5.10
C LEU A 444 29.43 -11.53 -3.61
N PHE A 445 28.57 -10.71 -3.00
CA PHE A 445 28.16 -10.91 -1.60
C PHE A 445 27.47 -12.26 -1.38
N ILE A 446 26.51 -12.63 -2.23
CA ILE A 446 25.83 -13.93 -2.12
C ILE A 446 26.79 -15.09 -2.45
N ARG A 447 27.76 -14.91 -3.36
CA ARG A 447 28.84 -15.91 -3.58
C ARG A 447 29.67 -16.12 -2.33
N ALA A 448 30.04 -15.05 -1.63
CA ALA A 448 30.73 -15.16 -0.35
C ALA A 448 29.88 -15.93 0.68
N MET A 449 28.57 -15.65 0.76
CA MET A 449 27.64 -16.43 1.60
C MET A 449 27.60 -17.91 1.23
N ALA A 450 27.57 -18.24 -0.06
CA ALA A 450 27.55 -19.61 -0.55
C ALA A 450 28.85 -20.38 -0.28
N GLU A 451 29.96 -19.66 -0.07
CA GLU A 451 31.27 -20.23 0.19
C GLU A 451 31.53 -20.55 1.67
N VAL A 452 30.88 -19.82 2.58
CA VAL A 452 31.02 -20.04 4.04
C VAL A 452 30.77 -21.50 4.44
N PRO A 453 29.70 -22.19 3.98
CA PRO A 453 29.48 -23.60 4.31
C PRO A 453 30.61 -24.53 3.84
N PHE A 454 31.38 -24.18 2.82
CA PHE A 454 32.50 -25.00 2.35
C PHE A 454 33.77 -24.77 3.18
N ARG A 455 34.01 -23.54 3.64
CA ARG A 455 35.24 -23.17 4.36
C ARG A 455 35.12 -23.29 5.89
N HIS A 456 33.91 -23.11 6.43
CA HIS A 456 33.67 -22.90 7.87
C HIS A 456 32.55 -23.78 8.46
N HIS A 457 32.20 -24.91 7.81
CA HIS A 457 31.10 -25.78 8.27
C HIS A 457 31.20 -26.16 9.75
N GLU A 458 32.35 -26.69 10.17
CA GLU A 458 32.58 -27.17 11.54
C GLU A 458 32.55 -26.03 12.57
N GLU A 459 33.03 -24.86 12.18
CA GLU A 459 33.06 -23.66 13.02
C GLU A 459 31.64 -23.11 13.27
N LEU A 460 30.76 -23.21 12.27
CA LEU A 460 29.46 -22.51 12.24
C LEU A 460 28.27 -23.47 12.21
N LYS A 461 28.44 -24.71 12.67
CA LYS A 461 27.46 -25.80 12.53
C LYS A 461 26.07 -25.49 13.09
N ASP A 462 25.96 -24.57 14.06
CA ASP A 462 24.68 -24.18 14.67
C ASP A 462 24.10 -22.90 14.02
N SER A 463 24.74 -22.38 12.97
CA SER A 463 24.25 -21.25 12.20
C SER A 463 23.03 -21.62 11.35
N VAL A 464 21.97 -20.80 11.41
CA VAL A 464 20.77 -20.99 10.59
C VAL A 464 21.03 -20.78 9.10
N TRP A 465 22.11 -20.06 8.77
CA TRP A 465 22.49 -19.77 7.39
C TRP A 465 23.18 -20.95 6.69
N LEU A 466 23.58 -21.96 7.46
CA LEU A 466 24.12 -23.23 6.95
C LEU A 466 23.03 -24.29 6.75
N ILE A 467 21.77 -23.98 7.10
CA ILE A 467 20.65 -24.92 6.97
C ILE A 467 20.37 -25.16 5.48
N PRO A 468 20.45 -26.42 5.00
CA PRO A 468 20.05 -26.74 3.64
C PRO A 468 18.53 -26.66 3.45
N ILE A 469 18.11 -26.49 2.21
CA ILE A 469 16.68 -26.44 1.82
C ILE A 469 15.95 -27.74 2.23
N ASP A 470 16.66 -28.88 2.29
CA ASP A 470 16.14 -30.19 2.67
C ASP A 470 15.74 -30.35 4.15
N ARG A 471 16.26 -29.58 5.12
CA ARG A 471 15.85 -29.73 6.53
C ARG A 471 14.39 -29.35 6.78
N LEU A 472 13.74 -28.74 5.78
CA LEU A 472 12.33 -28.39 5.81
C LEU A 472 11.44 -29.42 5.07
N ARG A 473 11.99 -30.37 4.27
CA ARG A 473 11.24 -31.18 3.26
C ARG A 473 11.95 -32.52 2.91
N PRO A 474 11.33 -33.51 2.24
CA PRO A 474 12.00 -34.79 1.94
C PRO A 474 13.31 -34.64 1.13
N LEU A 475 14.25 -35.59 1.35
CA LEU A 475 15.55 -35.69 0.67
C LEU A 475 15.36 -35.88 -0.84
N VAL A 476 15.69 -34.84 -1.61
CA VAL A 476 15.71 -34.87 -3.08
C VAL A 476 17.01 -34.20 -3.57
N PRO A 477 17.71 -34.76 -4.58
CA PRO A 477 18.98 -34.20 -5.04
C PRO A 477 18.91 -32.71 -5.40
N GLY A 478 19.92 -31.96 -4.95
CA GLY A 478 20.04 -30.51 -5.03
C GLY A 478 19.39 -29.76 -3.86
N ASN A 479 18.50 -30.36 -3.07
CA ASN A 479 17.96 -29.69 -1.87
C ASN A 479 18.94 -29.69 -0.69
N GLU A 480 20.08 -30.40 -0.80
CA GLU A 480 21.22 -30.29 0.12
C GLU A 480 21.95 -28.94 0.02
N LEU A 481 21.58 -28.08 -0.94
CA LEU A 481 22.09 -26.72 -1.06
C LEU A 481 21.42 -25.79 -0.04
N THR A 482 22.18 -24.85 0.50
CA THR A 482 21.65 -23.65 1.15
C THR A 482 21.02 -22.71 0.12
N TYR A 483 20.20 -21.73 0.55
CA TYR A 483 19.61 -20.72 -0.34
C TYR A 483 20.68 -19.95 -1.15
N ALA A 484 21.79 -19.55 -0.51
CA ALA A 484 22.89 -18.86 -1.20
C ALA A 484 23.58 -19.75 -2.24
N GLN A 485 23.76 -21.04 -1.95
CA GLN A 485 24.30 -22.00 -2.91
C GLN A 485 23.34 -22.28 -4.06
N ALA A 486 22.03 -22.38 -3.79
CA ALA A 486 20.99 -22.53 -4.81
C ALA A 486 20.95 -21.32 -5.74
N PHE A 487 21.05 -20.09 -5.20
CA PHE A 487 21.21 -18.86 -5.99
C PHE A 487 22.44 -18.94 -6.89
N CYS A 488 23.62 -19.27 -6.34
CA CYS A 488 24.86 -19.30 -7.12
C CYS A 488 24.78 -20.34 -8.24
N PHE A 489 24.18 -21.50 -7.96
CA PHE A 489 24.03 -22.54 -8.96
C PHE A 489 23.00 -22.16 -10.03
N ALA A 490 21.85 -21.59 -9.67
CA ALA A 490 20.88 -21.06 -10.62
C ALA A 490 21.48 -19.96 -11.50
N THR A 491 22.24 -19.02 -10.90
CA THR A 491 22.96 -17.97 -11.62
C THR A 491 23.92 -18.57 -12.64
N TYR A 492 24.74 -19.55 -12.24
CA TYR A 492 25.64 -20.25 -13.16
C TYR A 492 24.88 -20.88 -14.32
N LEU A 493 23.75 -21.56 -14.06
CA LEU A 493 22.95 -22.20 -15.11
C LEU A 493 22.37 -21.17 -16.09
N ILE A 494 21.79 -20.08 -15.58
CA ILE A 494 21.16 -19.03 -16.37
C ILE A 494 22.20 -18.28 -17.22
N GLU A 495 23.33 -17.88 -16.63
CA GLU A 495 24.37 -17.12 -17.31
C GLU A 495 25.16 -17.97 -18.33
N ARG A 496 25.38 -19.26 -18.03
CA ARG A 496 26.20 -20.14 -18.88
C ARG A 496 25.42 -20.80 -20.01
N PHE A 497 24.15 -21.13 -19.77
CA PHE A 497 23.33 -21.89 -20.72
C PHE A 497 22.19 -21.04 -21.25
N SER A 498 21.17 -20.77 -20.43
CA SER A 498 20.07 -19.85 -20.74
C SER A 498 19.10 -19.77 -19.56
N PHE A 499 18.25 -18.75 -19.54
CA PHE A 499 17.11 -18.68 -18.60
C PHE A 499 16.06 -19.78 -18.80
N HIS A 500 16.10 -20.50 -19.93
CA HIS A 500 15.21 -21.63 -20.22
C HIS A 500 15.66 -22.96 -19.60
N THR A 501 16.91 -23.02 -19.12
CA THR A 501 17.52 -24.23 -18.51
C THR A 501 17.02 -24.41 -17.09
#